data_AF-Q17GD5-F1
#
_entry.id   AF-Q17GD5-F1
#
_cell.length_a   1.000
_cell.length_b   1.000
_cell.length_c   1.000
_cell.angle_alpha   90.00
_cell.angle_beta   90.00
_cell.angle_gamma   90.00
#
_symmetry.space_group_name_H-M   'P 1'
#
loop_
_entity.id
_entity.type
_entity.pdbx_description
1 polymer ?
#
loop_
_entity_poly.entity_id
_entity_poly.type
_entity_poly.pdbx_seq_one_letter_code
_entity_poly.pdbx_strand_id
1 'polypeptide(L)'
;MHPVDGNLTWAQGERSWIACPPSEGSRNSIRGINLVSAEIECKDGYDFEYVHNGAVFDITQVQCDNRVTGNVKTDAARVQCPGTHKTIGFDVTFPTIGNRFFDLYQICFDEPSATAIYTHHTLIGNEIEHKCFSTRPDFKSAGFPQGLAVSSAYNQESQLNRLVALFGADPNPWGSAEVYYNLSYLQRGHLVPDADQLFTTWQWSTYFYLNVVGMWEQINNGNWKYLESNVRTLAQNAKKTLEIYTGVYDTLSLCSLWDHCPEFTLSNGRIPVPKWLWKVVKSPDLNAAIALVVSNNPFVGENPICGLNGASHGWNSSIVSNITYGTVSYCTVQDLQTVVGNIPQEAMAPSILSFVVSTT
;
A
#
# COMPACT_ATOMS: atom_id res chain seq x y z
N MET A 1 19.80 -4.95 6.33
CA MET A 1 19.70 -5.96 7.40
C MET A 1 18.24 -6.03 7.80
N HIS A 2 17.65 -7.23 7.87
CA HIS A 2 16.32 -7.41 8.44
C HIS A 2 16.47 -7.71 9.95
N PRO A 3 15.52 -7.28 10.78
CA PRO A 3 15.53 -7.64 12.18
C PRO A 3 15.29 -9.15 12.35
N VAL A 4 15.75 -9.67 13.49
CA VAL A 4 15.44 -11.01 13.98
C VAL A 4 14.88 -10.84 15.39
N ASP A 5 13.65 -11.28 15.60
CA ASP A 5 12.91 -11.12 16.87
C ASP A 5 12.90 -9.64 17.33
N GLY A 6 12.71 -8.72 16.37
CA GLY A 6 12.67 -7.28 16.62
C GLY A 6 14.04 -6.62 16.86
N ASN A 7 15.15 -7.35 16.74
CA ASN A 7 16.49 -6.85 17.00
C ASN A 7 17.34 -6.82 15.73
N LEU A 8 18.10 -5.74 15.54
CA LEU A 8 19.23 -5.71 14.62
C LEU A 8 20.49 -6.06 15.41
N THR A 9 21.28 -7.00 14.92
CA THR A 9 22.47 -7.51 15.62
C THR A 9 23.69 -7.37 14.74
N TRP A 10 24.81 -6.98 15.36
CA TRP A 10 26.10 -6.85 14.71
C TRP A 10 27.14 -7.63 15.51
N ALA A 11 28.00 -8.38 14.83
CA ALA A 11 29.19 -8.94 15.44
C ALA A 11 30.21 -7.83 15.74
N GLN A 12 31.07 -8.04 16.74
CA GLN A 12 32.19 -7.14 16.98
C GLN A 12 33.08 -7.06 15.73
N GLY A 13 33.41 -5.84 15.30
CA GLY A 13 34.15 -5.57 14.06
C GLY A 13 33.31 -5.64 12.79
N GLU A 14 32.01 -5.98 12.87
CA GLU A 14 31.12 -5.95 11.72
C GLU A 14 30.88 -4.53 11.24
N ARG A 15 30.95 -4.33 9.92
CA ARG A 15 30.71 -3.05 9.27
C ARG A 15 29.36 -3.02 8.59
N SER A 16 28.69 -1.88 8.68
CA SER A 16 27.45 -1.62 7.96
C SER A 16 27.30 -0.15 7.59
N TRP A 17 26.35 0.16 6.73
CA TRP A 17 26.01 1.53 6.39
C TRP A 17 24.76 1.99 7.12
N ILE A 18 24.81 3.20 7.65
CA ILE A 18 23.63 3.97 8.06
C ILE A 18 23.42 5.14 7.12
N ALA A 19 22.17 5.54 6.93
CA ALA A 19 21.83 6.62 6.02
C ALA A 19 20.60 7.40 6.47
N CYS A 20 20.64 8.70 6.20
CA CYS A 20 19.54 9.65 6.28
C CYS A 20 19.31 10.24 4.89
N PRO A 21 18.77 9.45 3.94
CA PRO A 21 18.58 9.92 2.58
C PRO A 21 17.58 11.07 2.52
N PRO A 22 17.75 12.01 1.57
CA PRO A 22 16.75 13.03 1.31
C PRO A 22 15.45 12.37 0.83
N SER A 23 14.32 12.81 1.39
CA SER A 23 13.02 12.51 0.77
C SER A 23 12.87 13.38 -0.48
N GLU A 24 11.92 13.06 -1.35
CA GLU A 24 11.76 13.78 -2.61
C GLU A 24 11.60 15.29 -2.42
N GLY A 25 12.47 16.07 -3.09
CA GLY A 25 12.50 17.53 -2.99
C GLY A 25 13.08 18.09 -1.68
N SER A 26 13.66 17.27 -0.80
CA SER A 26 14.24 17.71 0.47
C SER A 26 15.75 17.48 0.56
N ARG A 27 16.38 18.06 1.60
CA ARG A 27 17.75 17.74 2.02
C ARG A 27 17.70 17.00 3.35
N ASN A 28 18.60 16.07 3.56
CA ASN A 28 18.70 15.34 4.82
C ASN A 28 20.13 14.88 5.08
N SER A 29 20.47 14.68 6.35
CA SER A 29 21.78 14.20 6.77
C SER A 29 21.70 13.54 8.14
N ILE A 30 22.72 12.75 8.47
CA ILE A 30 22.93 12.23 9.82
C ILE A 30 23.36 13.39 10.71
N ARG A 31 22.56 13.67 11.74
CA ARG A 31 22.77 14.79 12.65
C ARG A 31 24.14 14.68 13.33
N GLY A 32 24.88 15.78 13.36
CA GLY A 32 26.19 15.87 14.01
C GLY A 32 27.39 15.62 13.08
N ILE A 33 27.21 14.89 11.97
CA ILE A 33 28.28 14.65 10.99
C ILE A 33 28.01 15.27 9.61
N ASN A 34 26.77 15.69 9.33
CA ASN A 34 26.36 16.34 8.07
C ASN A 34 26.63 15.49 6.81
N LEU A 35 26.59 14.16 6.94
CA LEU A 35 26.70 13.22 5.83
C LEU A 35 25.36 12.55 5.57
N VAL A 36 25.04 12.28 4.30
CA VAL A 36 23.82 11.53 3.92
C VAL A 36 23.92 10.08 4.37
N SER A 37 25.09 9.48 4.24
CA SER A 37 25.38 8.12 4.67
C SER A 37 26.78 8.02 5.26
N ALA A 38 26.96 7.06 6.17
CA ALA A 38 28.24 6.77 6.79
C ALA A 38 28.40 5.26 7.02
N GLU A 39 29.61 4.75 6.79
CA GLU A 39 29.99 3.40 7.17
C GLU A 39 30.38 3.39 8.65
N ILE A 40 29.85 2.43 9.39
CA ILE A 40 30.01 2.28 10.83
C ILE A 40 30.52 0.88 11.15
N GLU A 41 31.36 0.76 12.16
CA GLU A 41 31.90 -0.52 12.65
C GLU A 41 31.48 -0.74 14.11
N CYS A 42 30.91 -1.92 14.40
CA CYS A 42 30.50 -2.30 15.74
C CYS A 42 31.73 -2.54 16.63
N LYS A 43 31.79 -1.89 17.80
CA LYS A 43 32.87 -2.10 18.77
C LYS A 43 32.46 -3.03 19.88
N ASP A 44 31.46 -2.65 20.64
CA ASP A 44 30.89 -3.46 21.71
C ASP A 44 29.52 -2.90 22.08
N GLY A 45 28.54 -3.78 22.32
CA GLY A 45 27.16 -3.37 22.66
C GLY A 45 26.58 -2.32 21.69
N TYR A 46 26.34 -1.11 22.21
CA TYR A 46 25.79 0.02 21.45
C TYR A 46 26.86 0.99 20.91
N ASP A 47 28.14 0.74 21.22
CA ASP A 47 29.24 1.59 20.77
C ASP A 47 29.69 1.20 19.37
N PHE A 48 29.65 2.19 18.47
CA PHE A 48 30.12 2.09 17.10
C PHE A 48 31.14 3.17 16.83
N GLU A 49 31.95 3.00 15.80
CA GLU A 49 32.78 4.07 15.26
C GLU A 49 32.43 4.39 13.81
N TYR A 50 32.56 5.66 13.43
CA TYR A 50 32.52 6.05 12.04
C TYR A 50 33.82 5.69 11.34
N VAL A 51 33.77 4.83 10.31
CA VAL A 51 34.96 4.32 9.61
C VAL A 51 35.79 5.46 8.99
N HIS A 52 35.17 6.57 8.61
CA HIS A 52 35.85 7.66 7.90
C HIS A 52 36.71 8.57 8.80
N ASN A 53 36.48 8.62 10.12
CA ASN A 53 37.24 9.48 11.03
C ASN A 53 37.56 8.85 12.41
N GLY A 54 37.11 7.62 12.67
CA GLY A 54 37.33 6.91 13.94
C GLY A 54 36.56 7.49 15.13
N ALA A 55 35.62 8.40 14.92
CA ALA A 55 34.84 8.95 16.02
C ALA A 55 33.86 7.90 16.56
N VAL A 56 33.93 7.64 17.86
CA VAL A 56 33.05 6.71 18.57
C VAL A 56 31.73 7.38 18.93
N PHE A 57 30.62 6.64 18.80
CA PHE A 57 29.28 7.10 19.13
C PHE A 57 28.39 5.93 19.58
N ASP A 58 27.34 6.24 20.33
CA ASP A 58 26.28 5.31 20.68
C ASP A 58 25.24 5.26 19.55
N ILE A 59 24.98 4.08 18.98
CA ILE A 59 24.05 3.89 17.86
C ILE A 59 22.62 4.34 18.17
N THR A 60 22.21 4.32 19.44
CA THR A 60 20.88 4.76 19.88
C THR A 60 20.68 6.28 19.73
N GLN A 61 21.78 7.04 19.60
CA GLN A 61 21.75 8.49 19.44
C GLN A 61 21.73 8.93 17.97
N VAL A 62 21.84 8.01 17.02
CA VAL A 62 21.82 8.33 15.59
C VAL A 62 20.43 8.81 15.19
N GLN A 63 20.38 10.03 14.64
CA GLN A 63 19.16 10.67 14.18
C GLN A 63 19.40 11.35 12.83
N CYS A 64 18.35 11.43 12.03
CA CYS A 64 18.33 12.26 10.83
C CYS A 64 17.86 13.67 11.17
N ASP A 65 18.35 14.67 10.42
CA ASP A 65 17.88 16.05 10.56
C ASP A 65 16.39 16.18 10.23
N ASN A 66 15.94 15.46 9.21
CA ASN A 66 14.56 15.40 8.75
C ASN A 66 14.06 13.95 8.67
N ARG A 67 12.73 13.80 8.70
CA ARG A 67 12.07 12.49 8.51
C ARG A 67 12.43 11.91 7.13
N VAL A 68 12.79 10.63 7.11
CA VAL A 68 13.00 9.86 5.88
C VAL A 68 11.67 9.21 5.50
N THR A 69 11.04 9.71 4.45
CA THR A 69 9.69 9.31 4.04
C THR A 69 9.64 8.62 2.67
N GLY A 70 10.81 8.27 2.12
CA GLY A 70 10.94 7.56 0.85
C GLY A 70 10.94 8.46 -0.39
N ASN A 71 11.19 7.82 -1.52
CA ASN A 71 11.35 8.40 -2.85
C ASN A 71 10.61 7.52 -3.87
N VAL A 72 10.31 8.06 -5.04
CA VAL A 72 9.82 7.29 -6.18
C VAL A 72 10.90 7.16 -7.27
N LYS A 73 10.98 5.98 -7.86
CA LYS A 73 11.79 5.69 -9.05
C LYS A 73 10.85 5.19 -10.15
N THR A 74 11.01 5.69 -11.37
CA THR A 74 10.34 5.10 -12.54
C THR A 74 11.28 4.05 -13.13
N ASP A 75 10.79 2.82 -13.21
CA ASP A 75 11.57 1.67 -13.67
C ASP A 75 11.40 1.43 -15.17
N ALA A 76 12.26 0.55 -15.71
CA ALA A 76 12.06 0.03 -17.06
C ALA A 76 10.69 -0.66 -17.16
N ALA A 77 10.09 -0.59 -18.35
CA ALA A 77 8.83 -1.24 -18.64
C ALA A 77 8.90 -2.75 -18.33
N ARG A 78 7.82 -3.27 -17.75
CA ARG A 78 7.68 -4.68 -17.39
C ARG A 78 6.44 -5.24 -18.09
N VAL A 79 6.56 -6.41 -18.72
CA VAL A 79 5.49 -7.01 -19.55
C VAL A 79 4.14 -7.08 -18.84
N GLN A 80 4.15 -7.34 -17.53
CA GLN A 80 2.95 -7.57 -16.73
C GLN A 80 2.45 -6.32 -16.00
N CYS A 81 3.08 -5.16 -16.25
CA CYS A 81 2.53 -3.88 -15.89
C CYS A 81 2.06 -3.18 -17.17
N PRO A 82 0.74 -3.11 -17.44
CA PRO A 82 0.23 -2.43 -18.63
C PRO A 82 0.37 -0.89 -18.56
N GLY A 83 0.77 -0.34 -17.41
CA GLY A 83 1.07 1.07 -17.20
C GLY A 83 2.56 1.35 -16.99
N THR A 84 2.87 2.41 -16.24
CA THR A 84 4.22 2.75 -15.81
C THR A 84 4.59 1.93 -14.58
N HIS A 85 5.69 1.19 -14.66
CA HIS A 85 6.26 0.51 -13.50
C HIS A 85 7.05 1.53 -12.65
N LYS A 86 6.65 1.68 -11.39
CA LYS A 86 7.30 2.57 -10.42
C LYS A 86 7.67 1.77 -9.18
N THR A 87 8.72 2.19 -8.50
CA THR A 87 9.12 1.65 -7.20
C THR A 87 9.19 2.76 -6.18
N ILE A 88 8.62 2.50 -5.00
CA ILE A 88 8.81 3.33 -3.81
C ILE A 88 9.94 2.71 -2.99
N GLY A 89 10.83 3.56 -2.49
CA GLY A 89 12.05 3.11 -1.80
C GLY A 89 12.87 4.27 -1.28
N PHE A 90 14.17 4.08 -1.15
CA PHE A 90 15.10 5.08 -0.61
C PHE A 90 16.28 5.31 -1.56
N ASP A 91 16.45 6.55 -2.03
CA ASP A 91 17.62 6.93 -2.84
C ASP A 91 18.76 7.39 -1.93
N VAL A 92 19.79 6.56 -1.80
CA VAL A 92 20.91 6.77 -0.88
C VAL A 92 22.18 7.02 -1.67
N THR A 93 22.78 8.19 -1.43
CA THR A 93 24.12 8.52 -1.92
C THR A 93 25.19 8.00 -0.97
N PHE A 94 26.09 7.17 -1.49
CA PHE A 94 27.27 6.69 -0.79
C PHE A 94 28.54 7.36 -1.29
N PRO A 95 29.45 7.82 -0.40
CA PRO A 95 30.69 8.49 -0.79
C PRO A 95 31.59 7.70 -1.74
N THR A 96 31.64 6.37 -1.63
CA THR A 96 32.62 5.52 -2.34
C THR A 96 32.01 4.60 -3.39
N ILE A 97 30.73 4.26 -3.29
CA ILE A 97 30.05 3.28 -4.17
C ILE A 97 28.92 3.88 -5.02
N GLY A 98 28.75 5.21 -4.97
CA GLY A 98 27.76 5.96 -5.75
C GLY A 98 26.33 5.84 -5.21
N ASN A 99 25.37 6.41 -5.93
CA ASN A 99 23.96 6.35 -5.56
C ASN A 99 23.39 4.94 -5.72
N ARG A 100 22.53 4.55 -4.79
CA ARG A 100 21.75 3.30 -4.84
C ARG A 100 20.32 3.59 -4.42
N PHE A 101 19.38 3.02 -5.16
CA PHE A 101 17.98 3.01 -4.80
C PHE A 101 17.64 1.68 -4.12
N PHE A 102 17.18 1.74 -2.87
CA PHE A 102 16.71 0.58 -2.12
C PHE A 102 15.20 0.44 -2.28
N ASP A 103 14.79 -0.56 -3.02
CA ASP A 103 13.38 -0.84 -3.31
C ASP A 103 12.63 -1.28 -2.04
N LEU A 104 11.41 -0.77 -1.83
CA LEU A 104 10.51 -1.17 -0.73
C LEU A 104 9.26 -1.88 -1.26
N TYR A 105 8.57 -1.26 -2.23
CA TYR A 105 7.42 -1.88 -2.90
C TYR A 105 7.24 -1.32 -4.31
N GLN A 106 6.58 -2.10 -5.16
CA GLN A 106 6.37 -1.81 -6.56
C GLN A 106 4.93 -1.36 -6.81
N ILE A 107 4.74 -0.53 -7.83
CA ILE A 107 3.45 -0.01 -8.29
C ILE A 107 3.42 -0.13 -9.81
N CYS A 108 2.37 -0.74 -10.35
CA CYS A 108 1.99 -0.54 -11.73
C CYS A 108 0.94 0.58 -11.79
N PHE A 109 1.25 1.67 -12.50
CA PHE A 109 0.47 2.90 -12.44
C PHE A 109 -0.05 3.31 -13.82
N ASP A 110 -1.35 3.57 -13.93
CA ASP A 110 -1.98 4.12 -15.13
C ASP A 110 -1.81 5.66 -15.11
N GLU A 111 -0.86 6.18 -15.89
CA GLU A 111 -0.59 7.62 -15.99
C GLU A 111 -1.77 8.41 -16.59
N PRO A 112 -2.38 7.99 -17.73
CA PRO A 112 -3.60 8.61 -18.24
C PRO A 112 -4.70 8.76 -17.19
N SER A 113 -5.08 7.66 -16.53
CA SER A 113 -6.20 7.67 -15.56
C SER A 113 -5.79 8.20 -14.19
N ALA A 114 -4.48 8.33 -13.92
CA ALA A 114 -3.91 8.75 -12.63
C ALA A 114 -4.36 7.85 -11.46
N THR A 115 -4.25 6.53 -11.65
CA THR A 115 -4.60 5.53 -10.63
C THR A 115 -3.61 4.35 -10.64
N ALA A 116 -3.44 3.72 -9.48
CA ALA A 116 -2.71 2.46 -9.41
C ALA A 116 -3.54 1.34 -10.04
N ILE A 117 -2.88 0.49 -10.82
CA ILE A 117 -3.44 -0.74 -11.36
C ILE A 117 -3.30 -1.85 -10.32
N TYR A 118 -2.08 -2.04 -9.85
CA TYR A 118 -1.75 -2.91 -8.72
C TYR A 118 -0.46 -2.44 -8.04
N THR A 119 -0.26 -2.89 -6.81
CA THR A 119 0.98 -2.80 -6.05
C THR A 119 1.47 -4.19 -5.69
N HIS A 120 2.76 -4.29 -5.38
CA HIS A 120 3.38 -5.52 -4.88
C HIS A 120 4.34 -5.19 -3.75
N HIS A 121 4.14 -5.82 -2.59
CA HIS A 121 5.03 -5.71 -1.44
C HIS A 121 5.20 -7.05 -0.73
N THR A 122 6.30 -7.14 0.01
CA THR A 122 6.62 -8.30 0.84
C THR A 122 6.15 -8.04 2.28
N LEU A 123 5.41 -8.98 2.86
CA LEU A 123 4.99 -8.98 4.25
C LEU A 123 5.84 -9.95 5.06
N ILE A 124 6.68 -9.43 5.96
CA ILE A 124 7.65 -10.20 6.73
C ILE A 124 7.01 -10.71 8.01
N GLY A 125 6.35 -11.87 7.95
CA GLY A 125 5.57 -12.44 9.06
C GLY A 125 6.35 -12.71 10.34
N ASN A 126 7.64 -13.04 10.26
CA ASN A 126 8.47 -13.29 11.45
C ASN A 126 8.63 -12.04 12.33
N GLU A 127 8.65 -10.87 11.69
CA GLU A 127 9.02 -9.60 12.33
C GLU A 127 7.83 -8.66 12.51
N ILE A 128 6.67 -8.97 11.92
CA ILE A 128 5.54 -8.05 11.86
C ILE A 128 4.96 -7.69 13.24
N GLU A 129 5.12 -8.57 14.23
CA GLU A 129 4.72 -8.30 15.62
C GLU A 129 5.66 -7.32 16.33
N HIS A 130 6.89 -7.18 15.84
CA HIS A 130 7.92 -6.29 16.36
C HIS A 130 8.02 -4.97 15.58
N LYS A 131 7.07 -4.70 14.67
CA LYS A 131 7.08 -3.45 13.90
C LYS A 131 7.06 -2.22 14.80
N CYS A 132 7.65 -1.15 14.31
CA CYS A 132 7.61 0.15 14.97
C CYS A 132 6.17 0.71 15.00
N PHE A 133 5.94 1.65 15.92
CA PHE A 133 4.74 2.49 15.92
C PHE A 133 5.13 3.90 15.51
N SER A 134 4.38 4.50 14.58
CA SER A 134 4.67 5.84 14.08
C SER A 134 3.41 6.71 14.01
N THR A 135 3.64 8.03 14.06
CA THR A 135 2.61 9.00 13.69
C THR A 135 2.54 9.11 12.17
N ARG A 136 1.33 9.24 11.64
CA ARG A 136 1.08 9.28 10.20
C ARG A 136 1.58 10.60 9.60
N PRO A 137 2.35 10.59 8.49
CA PRO A 137 2.77 11.78 7.78
C PRO A 137 1.70 12.22 6.77
N ASP A 138 1.91 13.38 6.16
CA ASP A 138 1.11 13.81 5.02
C ASP A 138 1.40 12.98 3.77
N PHE A 139 0.42 12.94 2.86
CA PHE A 139 0.57 12.28 1.56
C PHE A 139 1.41 13.10 0.58
N LYS A 140 2.25 12.41 -0.18
CA LYS A 140 3.13 13.01 -1.21
C LYS A 140 2.58 12.80 -2.61
N SER A 141 2.65 13.84 -3.43
CA SER A 141 2.32 13.82 -4.88
C SER A 141 3.53 13.57 -5.78
N ALA A 142 4.69 13.33 -5.20
CA ALA A 142 5.89 12.85 -5.86
C ALA A 142 5.59 11.70 -6.85
N GLY A 143 6.10 11.82 -8.08
CA GLY A 143 5.88 10.85 -9.16
C GLY A 143 4.44 10.74 -9.72
N PHE A 144 3.48 11.49 -9.17
CA PHE A 144 2.09 11.55 -9.65
C PHE A 144 1.96 12.47 -10.88
N PRO A 145 0.99 12.24 -11.80
CA PRO A 145 0.79 13.10 -12.96
C PRO A 145 0.71 14.59 -12.64
N GLN A 146 1.49 15.40 -13.35
CA GLN A 146 1.54 16.84 -13.18
C GLN A 146 0.22 17.51 -13.59
N GLY A 147 -0.09 18.65 -12.98
CA GLY A 147 -1.32 19.41 -13.24
C GLY A 147 -2.58 18.84 -12.58
N LEU A 148 -2.50 17.70 -11.88
CA LEU A 148 -3.59 17.19 -11.05
C LEU A 148 -3.39 17.58 -9.58
N ALA A 149 -4.34 18.33 -9.03
CA ALA A 149 -4.41 18.64 -7.60
C ALA A 149 -4.97 17.44 -6.81
N VAL A 150 -4.26 16.31 -6.82
CA VAL A 150 -4.72 15.05 -6.20
C VAL A 150 -5.06 15.21 -4.72
N SER A 151 -4.30 16.01 -3.97
CA SER A 151 -4.61 16.27 -2.56
C SER A 151 -5.98 16.91 -2.38
N SER A 152 -6.29 17.93 -3.19
CA SER A 152 -7.59 18.60 -3.20
C SER A 152 -8.71 17.69 -3.68
N ALA A 153 -8.45 16.80 -4.65
CA ALA A 153 -9.46 15.87 -5.17
C ALA A 153 -10.01 14.92 -4.09
N TYR A 154 -9.22 14.64 -3.04
CA TYR A 154 -9.66 13.84 -1.88
C TYR A 154 -10.30 14.67 -0.76
N ASN A 155 -10.44 15.99 -0.87
CA ASN A 155 -11.21 16.78 0.10
C ASN A 155 -12.71 16.50 -0.08
N GLN A 156 -13.44 16.24 1.00
CA GLN A 156 -14.87 15.86 0.93
C GLN A 156 -15.72 16.85 0.12
N GLU A 157 -15.51 18.16 0.32
CA GLU A 157 -16.19 19.20 -0.46
C GLU A 157 -15.88 19.09 -1.98
N SER A 158 -14.63 18.86 -2.34
CA SER A 158 -14.23 18.67 -3.74
C SER A 158 -14.83 17.40 -4.34
N GLN A 159 -14.90 16.32 -3.57
CA GLN A 159 -15.53 15.08 -4.02
C GLN A 159 -17.04 15.25 -4.22
N LEU A 160 -17.73 15.90 -3.27
CA LEU A 160 -19.16 16.22 -3.38
C LEU A 160 -19.43 17.07 -4.63
N ASN A 161 -18.72 18.20 -4.78
CA ASN A 161 -18.85 19.07 -5.95
C ASN A 161 -18.58 18.32 -7.27
N ARG A 162 -17.64 17.38 -7.25
CA ARG A 162 -17.34 16.55 -8.42
C ARG A 162 -18.51 15.62 -8.75
N LEU A 163 -19.12 14.98 -7.76
CA LEU A 163 -20.30 14.12 -7.97
C LEU A 163 -21.52 14.93 -8.44
N VAL A 164 -21.73 16.13 -7.89
CA VAL A 164 -22.75 17.09 -8.37
C VAL A 164 -22.53 17.42 -9.85
N ALA A 165 -21.29 17.65 -10.28
CA ALA A 165 -20.98 17.91 -11.67
C ALA A 165 -21.23 16.70 -12.59
N LEU A 166 -20.95 15.48 -12.11
CA LEU A 166 -21.25 14.25 -12.83
C LEU A 166 -22.76 14.04 -13.01
N PHE A 167 -23.57 14.45 -12.02
CA PHE A 167 -25.04 14.45 -12.12
C PHE A 167 -25.62 15.71 -12.79
N GLY A 168 -24.81 16.54 -13.45
CA GLY A 168 -25.25 17.85 -13.96
C GLY A 168 -26.38 17.84 -14.99
N ALA A 169 -26.76 16.68 -15.53
CA ALA A 169 -27.93 16.51 -16.39
C ALA A 169 -29.25 16.42 -15.62
N ASP A 170 -29.20 16.20 -14.30
CA ASP A 170 -30.38 16.04 -13.46
C ASP A 170 -31.05 17.39 -13.13
N PRO A 171 -32.36 17.39 -12.83
CA PRO A 171 -33.05 18.56 -12.25
C PRO A 171 -32.55 18.99 -10.87
N ASN A 172 -32.02 18.06 -10.06
CA ASN A 172 -31.42 18.36 -8.76
C ASN A 172 -30.13 17.55 -8.52
N PRO A 173 -29.01 17.94 -9.16
CA PRO A 173 -27.73 17.23 -9.04
C PRO A 173 -27.18 17.23 -7.61
N TRP A 174 -27.45 18.31 -6.86
CA TRP A 174 -27.04 18.40 -5.45
C TRP A 174 -27.73 17.35 -4.59
N GLY A 175 -29.06 17.26 -4.68
CA GLY A 175 -29.82 16.22 -3.97
C GLY A 175 -29.36 14.82 -4.33
N SER A 176 -29.10 14.54 -5.61
CA SER A 176 -28.57 13.26 -6.08
C SER A 176 -27.19 12.93 -5.48
N ALA A 177 -26.31 13.91 -5.28
CA ALA A 177 -24.99 13.67 -4.69
C ALA A 177 -25.04 13.56 -3.15
N GLU A 178 -25.92 14.33 -2.52
CA GLU A 178 -26.07 14.42 -1.07
C GLU A 178 -26.54 13.10 -0.43
N VAL A 179 -27.34 12.28 -1.13
CA VAL A 179 -27.76 10.96 -0.61
C VAL A 179 -26.57 10.03 -0.31
N TYR A 180 -25.46 10.20 -1.03
CA TYR A 180 -24.22 9.43 -0.83
C TYR A 180 -23.35 10.07 0.25
N TYR A 181 -23.13 11.38 0.14
CA TYR A 181 -22.19 12.11 1.01
C TYR A 181 -22.71 12.37 2.42
N ASN A 182 -24.03 12.25 2.65
CA ASN A 182 -24.60 12.20 4.00
C ASN A 182 -24.29 10.89 4.73
N LEU A 183 -23.94 9.82 4.01
CA LEU A 183 -23.71 8.49 4.57
C LEU A 183 -22.22 8.15 4.70
N SER A 184 -21.40 8.56 3.71
CA SER A 184 -19.98 8.24 3.69
C SER A 184 -19.19 9.24 2.82
N TYR A 185 -17.88 9.08 2.76
CA TYR A 185 -16.98 9.85 1.92
C TYR A 185 -15.80 8.98 1.49
N LEU A 186 -15.11 9.37 0.41
CA LEU A 186 -13.93 8.62 -0.05
C LEU A 186 -12.71 9.03 0.77
N GLN A 187 -11.99 8.02 1.24
CA GLN A 187 -10.68 8.15 1.86
C GLN A 187 -9.59 7.76 0.86
N ARG A 188 -8.35 8.14 1.21
CA ARG A 188 -7.13 7.69 0.54
C ARG A 188 -6.83 6.26 1.00
N GLY A 189 -7.56 5.30 0.45
CA GLY A 189 -7.44 3.89 0.79
C GLY A 189 -6.10 3.33 0.29
N HIS A 190 -5.25 2.88 1.20
CA HIS A 190 -3.93 2.34 0.86
C HIS A 190 -4.04 0.98 0.16
N LEU A 191 -3.19 0.76 -0.85
CA LEU A 191 -3.01 -0.56 -1.46
C LEU A 191 -1.90 -1.35 -0.75
N VAL A 192 -0.76 -0.68 -0.46
CA VAL A 192 0.25 -1.14 0.51
C VAL A 192 0.00 -0.43 1.84
N PRO A 193 -0.52 -1.11 2.88
CA PRO A 193 -0.90 -0.45 4.12
C PRO A 193 0.32 -0.13 5.00
N ASP A 194 0.22 0.94 5.81
CA ASP A 194 1.26 1.30 6.79
C ASP A 194 1.56 0.13 7.74
N ALA A 195 0.52 -0.63 8.08
CA ALA A 195 0.57 -1.64 9.12
C ALA A 195 1.34 -2.89 8.71
N ASP A 196 1.64 -3.06 7.42
CA ASP A 196 2.45 -4.16 6.88
C ASP A 196 3.96 -3.84 6.90
N GLN A 197 4.34 -2.61 7.24
CA GLN A 197 5.73 -2.15 7.21
C GLN A 197 6.39 -2.20 8.60
N LEU A 198 7.62 -2.73 8.64
CA LEU A 198 8.37 -2.94 9.89
C LEU A 198 8.88 -1.64 10.51
N PHE A 199 9.62 -0.85 9.73
CA PHE A 199 10.26 0.36 10.24
C PHE A 199 9.40 1.60 10.02
N THR A 200 9.49 2.58 10.93
CA THR A 200 8.80 3.88 10.81
C THR A 200 9.03 4.55 9.45
N THR A 201 10.25 4.49 8.91
CA THR A 201 10.59 5.06 7.60
C THR A 201 9.90 4.34 6.45
N TRP A 202 9.71 3.01 6.57
CA TRP A 202 8.96 2.20 5.60
C TRP A 202 7.46 2.50 5.70
N GLN A 203 6.93 2.62 6.92
CA GLN A 203 5.54 3.03 7.17
C GLN A 203 5.24 4.38 6.51
N TRP A 204 6.09 5.38 6.72
CA TRP A 204 5.95 6.71 6.10
C TRP A 204 6.07 6.69 4.57
N SER A 205 6.74 5.68 4.02
CA SER A 205 6.87 5.49 2.57
C SER A 205 5.60 4.94 1.92
N THR A 206 4.59 4.52 2.69
CA THR A 206 3.28 4.12 2.15
C THR A 206 2.37 5.31 1.78
N TYR A 207 2.70 6.52 2.25
CA TYR A 207 1.91 7.74 2.09
C TYR A 207 2.22 8.48 0.78
N PHE A 208 2.26 7.78 -0.34
CA PHE A 208 2.29 8.39 -1.68
C PHE A 208 0.91 8.30 -2.31
N TYR A 209 0.47 9.33 -3.03
CA TYR A 209 -0.78 9.28 -3.80
C TYR A 209 -0.76 8.19 -4.90
N LEU A 210 0.43 7.72 -5.28
CA LEU A 210 0.61 6.56 -6.15
C LEU A 210 0.14 5.24 -5.52
N ASN A 211 0.06 5.16 -4.19
CA ASN A 211 -0.28 3.95 -3.43
C ASN A 211 -1.71 3.98 -2.87
N VAL A 212 -2.56 4.91 -3.33
CA VAL A 212 -3.93 5.04 -2.84
C VAL A 212 -4.95 5.14 -3.95
N VAL A 213 -6.16 4.70 -3.61
CA VAL A 213 -7.35 4.83 -4.45
C VAL A 213 -8.51 5.39 -3.63
N GLY A 214 -9.55 5.87 -4.31
CA GLY A 214 -10.79 6.28 -3.67
C GLY A 214 -11.48 5.09 -3.04
N MET A 215 -11.43 4.97 -1.71
CA MET A 215 -12.12 3.90 -0.98
C MET A 215 -13.15 4.50 -0.04
N TRP A 216 -14.39 4.03 -0.07
CA TRP A 216 -15.41 4.52 0.86
C TRP A 216 -15.00 4.25 2.30
N GLU A 217 -15.19 5.24 3.17
CA GLU A 217 -14.74 5.19 4.57
C GLU A 217 -15.21 3.91 5.29
N GLN A 218 -16.48 3.53 5.10
CA GLN A 218 -17.07 2.36 5.75
C GLN A 218 -16.43 1.05 5.28
N ILE A 219 -15.92 1.02 4.05
CA ILE A 219 -15.25 -0.14 3.45
C ILE A 219 -13.78 -0.17 3.89
N ASN A 220 -13.11 0.98 3.84
CA ASN A 220 -11.72 1.16 4.27
C ASN A 220 -11.54 0.81 5.75
N ASN A 221 -12.46 1.22 6.61
CA ASN A 221 -12.46 0.86 8.03
C ASN A 221 -13.23 -0.42 8.35
N GLY A 222 -13.87 -1.03 7.35
CA GLY A 222 -14.66 -2.25 7.43
C GLY A 222 -13.90 -3.49 6.99
N ASN A 223 -14.51 -4.27 6.10
CA ASN A 223 -13.97 -5.58 5.70
C ASN A 223 -12.59 -5.47 5.03
N TRP A 224 -12.25 -4.35 4.39
CA TRP A 224 -10.90 -4.16 3.85
C TRP A 224 -9.83 -4.21 4.94
N LYS A 225 -9.98 -3.39 5.99
CA LYS A 225 -9.08 -3.38 7.16
C LYS A 225 -9.06 -4.72 7.88
N TYR A 226 -10.20 -5.40 7.99
CA TYR A 226 -10.26 -6.73 8.61
C TYR A 226 -9.45 -7.77 7.81
N LEU A 227 -9.58 -7.78 6.49
CA LEU A 227 -8.79 -8.67 5.63
C LEU A 227 -7.29 -8.38 5.74
N GLU A 228 -6.88 -7.11 5.71
CA GLU A 228 -5.47 -6.74 5.93
C GLU A 228 -4.96 -7.22 7.30
N SER A 229 -5.78 -7.11 8.35
CA SER A 229 -5.43 -7.62 9.66
C SER A 229 -5.30 -9.14 9.68
N ASN A 230 -6.21 -9.87 9.05
CA ASN A 230 -6.17 -11.32 8.99
C ASN A 230 -4.92 -11.80 8.21
N VAL A 231 -4.57 -11.13 7.11
CA VAL A 231 -3.34 -11.46 6.34
C VAL A 231 -2.09 -11.28 7.21
N ARG A 232 -2.01 -10.22 8.01
CA ARG A 232 -0.92 -10.05 8.99
C ARG A 232 -0.90 -11.14 10.05
N THR A 233 -2.07 -11.48 10.62
CA THR A 233 -2.19 -12.58 11.59
C THR A 233 -1.73 -13.91 10.98
N LEU A 234 -2.10 -14.21 9.75
CA LEU A 234 -1.64 -15.41 9.04
C LEU A 234 -0.12 -15.42 8.91
N ALA A 235 0.47 -14.34 8.42
CA ALA A 235 1.92 -14.22 8.25
C ALA A 235 2.67 -14.38 9.59
N GLN A 236 2.15 -13.74 10.64
CA GLN A 236 2.69 -13.80 12.01
C GLN A 236 2.64 -15.22 12.57
N ASN A 237 1.47 -15.86 12.55
CA ASN A 237 1.28 -17.19 13.11
C ASN A 237 2.06 -18.27 12.34
N ALA A 238 2.08 -18.16 11.02
CA ALA A 238 2.85 -19.08 10.19
C ALA A 238 4.36 -18.86 10.34
N LYS A 239 4.79 -17.69 10.83
CA LYS A 239 6.19 -17.26 10.81
C LYS A 239 6.76 -17.38 9.39
N LYS A 240 6.04 -16.77 8.43
CA LYS A 240 6.37 -16.82 7.01
C LYS A 240 6.28 -15.46 6.34
N THR A 241 7.19 -15.25 5.41
CA THR A 241 7.13 -14.14 4.46
C THR A 241 6.07 -14.44 3.40
N LEU A 242 5.18 -13.48 3.16
CA LEU A 242 4.16 -13.54 2.11
C LEU A 242 4.42 -12.46 1.07
N GLU A 243 4.14 -12.77 -0.19
CA GLU A 243 4.09 -11.77 -1.26
C GLU A 243 2.65 -11.31 -1.44
N ILE A 244 2.44 -10.00 -1.35
CA ILE A 244 1.11 -9.40 -1.37
C ILE A 244 1.00 -8.54 -2.63
N TYR A 245 -0.03 -8.84 -3.42
CA TYR A 245 -0.39 -8.02 -4.57
C TYR A 245 -1.74 -7.40 -4.29
N THR A 246 -1.87 -6.09 -4.41
CA THR A 246 -3.13 -5.38 -4.15
C THR A 246 -3.47 -4.51 -5.33
N GLY A 247 -4.68 -4.57 -5.84
CA GLY A 247 -5.07 -3.75 -6.98
C GLY A 247 -6.54 -3.45 -7.03
N VAL A 248 -6.94 -2.89 -8.17
CA VAL A 248 -8.30 -2.48 -8.44
C VAL A 248 -8.82 -3.06 -9.73
N TYR A 249 -10.13 -3.10 -9.87
CA TYR A 249 -10.79 -3.50 -11.12
C TYR A 249 -12.10 -2.74 -11.30
N ASP A 250 -12.30 -2.26 -12.53
CA ASP A 250 -13.49 -1.52 -12.99
C ASP A 250 -13.71 -0.18 -12.27
N THR A 251 -14.53 0.70 -12.84
CA THR A 251 -14.86 2.01 -12.24
C THR A 251 -16.25 1.96 -11.60
N LEU A 252 -16.36 2.42 -10.36
CA LEU A 252 -17.64 2.50 -9.65
C LEU A 252 -18.54 3.50 -10.38
N SER A 253 -19.77 3.09 -10.71
CA SER A 253 -20.82 3.99 -11.15
C SER A 253 -21.80 4.24 -10.02
N LEU A 254 -22.22 5.50 -9.84
CA LEU A 254 -23.26 5.88 -8.89
C LEU A 254 -24.46 6.41 -9.66
N CYS A 255 -25.66 5.95 -9.31
CA CYS A 255 -26.87 6.37 -9.98
C CYS A 255 -27.50 7.56 -9.26
N SER A 256 -27.95 8.53 -10.04
CA SER A 256 -28.67 9.67 -9.51
C SER A 256 -30.12 9.33 -9.17
N LEU A 257 -30.87 10.26 -8.57
CA LEU A 257 -32.31 10.09 -8.32
C LEU A 257 -33.14 10.06 -9.61
N TRP A 258 -32.53 10.28 -10.78
CA TRP A 258 -33.13 10.26 -12.12
C TRP A 258 -32.52 9.17 -13.02
N ASP A 259 -31.96 8.11 -12.43
CA ASP A 259 -31.40 6.94 -13.12
C ASP A 259 -30.23 7.23 -14.08
N HIS A 260 -29.58 8.37 -13.96
CA HIS A 260 -28.31 8.65 -14.63
C HIS A 260 -27.15 8.08 -13.80
N CYS A 261 -26.42 7.10 -14.35
CA CYS A 261 -25.37 6.36 -13.64
C CYS A 261 -23.96 6.59 -14.26
N PRO A 262 -23.36 7.78 -14.11
CA PRO A 262 -22.01 8.04 -14.57
C PRO A 262 -20.96 7.27 -13.74
N GLU A 263 -19.83 6.98 -14.38
CA GLU A 263 -18.61 6.54 -13.68
C GLU A 263 -18.10 7.64 -12.74
N PHE A 264 -17.77 7.25 -11.51
CA PHE A 264 -17.29 8.18 -10.50
C PHE A 264 -15.78 8.37 -10.60
N THR A 265 -15.38 9.61 -10.92
CA THR A 265 -13.98 10.05 -11.03
C THR A 265 -13.76 11.27 -10.14
N LEU A 266 -12.68 11.31 -9.36
CA LEU A 266 -12.38 12.40 -8.43
C LEU A 266 -11.82 13.66 -9.12
N SER A 267 -11.39 13.54 -10.38
CA SER A 267 -11.01 14.66 -11.24
C SER A 267 -11.60 14.44 -12.63
N ASN A 268 -11.72 15.48 -13.46
CA ASN A 268 -12.41 15.43 -14.77
C ASN A 268 -11.94 14.26 -15.66
N GLY A 269 -12.64 13.12 -15.61
CA GLY A 269 -12.28 11.88 -16.30
C GLY A 269 -11.01 11.19 -15.79
N ARG A 270 -10.49 11.56 -14.61
CA ARG A 270 -9.25 11.04 -14.03
C ARG A 270 -9.43 10.74 -12.55
N ILE A 271 -8.53 9.92 -11.98
CA ILE A 271 -8.62 9.37 -10.63
C ILE A 271 -9.96 8.63 -10.46
N PRO A 272 -10.19 7.55 -11.22
CA PRO A 272 -11.39 6.73 -11.10
C PRO A 272 -11.50 6.14 -9.69
N VAL A 273 -12.73 6.09 -9.18
CA VAL A 273 -13.06 5.39 -7.94
C VAL A 273 -13.27 3.92 -8.33
N PRO A 274 -12.45 2.98 -7.84
CA PRO A 274 -12.55 1.60 -8.25
C PRO A 274 -13.87 0.98 -7.79
N LYS A 275 -14.46 0.11 -8.61
CA LYS A 275 -15.62 -0.69 -8.22
C LYS A 275 -15.23 -1.86 -7.32
N TRP A 276 -14.11 -2.51 -7.65
CA TRP A 276 -13.57 -3.64 -6.92
C TRP A 276 -12.16 -3.38 -6.43
N LEU A 277 -11.91 -3.79 -5.19
CA LEU A 277 -10.58 -3.91 -4.62
C LEU A 277 -10.24 -5.40 -4.55
N TRP A 278 -9.02 -5.77 -4.94
CA TRP A 278 -8.56 -7.14 -4.83
C TRP A 278 -7.20 -7.21 -4.16
N LYS A 279 -6.95 -8.32 -3.46
CA LYS A 279 -5.68 -8.64 -2.81
C LYS A 279 -5.35 -10.11 -3.03
N VAL A 280 -4.24 -10.39 -3.68
CA VAL A 280 -3.67 -11.74 -3.75
C VAL A 280 -2.65 -11.90 -2.63
N VAL A 281 -2.83 -12.95 -1.85
CA VAL A 281 -1.92 -13.36 -0.78
C VAL A 281 -1.21 -14.61 -1.22
N LYS A 282 0.09 -14.52 -1.49
CA LYS A 282 0.90 -15.65 -1.96
C LYS A 282 1.91 -16.06 -0.90
N SER A 283 1.98 -17.35 -0.62
CA SER A 283 3.06 -17.99 0.12
C SER A 283 4.01 -18.66 -0.89
N PRO A 284 5.21 -18.10 -1.13
CA PRO A 284 6.20 -18.72 -2.01
C PRO A 284 6.60 -20.13 -1.57
N ASP A 285 6.83 -20.32 -0.27
CA ASP A 285 7.23 -21.61 0.33
C ASP A 285 6.22 -22.72 0.07
N LEU A 286 4.92 -22.42 0.18
CA LEU A 286 3.85 -23.39 -0.04
C LEU A 286 3.46 -23.50 -1.51
N ASN A 287 3.99 -22.62 -2.37
CA ASN A 287 3.53 -22.39 -3.73
C ASN A 287 1.99 -22.33 -3.80
N ALA A 288 1.41 -21.53 -2.90
CA ALA A 288 -0.03 -21.42 -2.73
C ALA A 288 -0.44 -19.94 -2.65
N ALA A 289 -1.61 -19.60 -3.20
CA ALA A 289 -2.15 -18.25 -3.16
C ALA A 289 -3.68 -18.23 -3.07
N ILE A 290 -4.22 -17.11 -2.62
CA ILE A 290 -5.67 -16.85 -2.63
C ILE A 290 -5.94 -15.42 -3.06
N ALA A 291 -7.01 -15.21 -3.83
CA ALA A 291 -7.53 -13.89 -4.13
C ALA A 291 -8.67 -13.53 -3.17
N LEU A 292 -8.55 -12.35 -2.54
CA LEU A 292 -9.54 -11.72 -1.69
C LEU A 292 -10.10 -10.52 -2.45
N VAL A 293 -11.43 -10.43 -2.62
CA VAL A 293 -12.06 -9.35 -3.38
C VAL A 293 -13.14 -8.68 -2.57
N VAL A 294 -13.13 -7.35 -2.56
CA VAL A 294 -14.07 -6.50 -1.82
C VAL A 294 -14.76 -5.55 -2.79
N SER A 295 -16.09 -5.51 -2.75
CA SER A 295 -16.87 -4.45 -3.42
C SER A 295 -16.58 -3.11 -2.75
N ASN A 296 -16.22 -2.10 -3.52
CA ASN A 296 -16.09 -0.71 -3.06
C ASN A 296 -17.39 0.07 -3.28
N ASN A 297 -18.53 -0.54 -2.96
CA ASN A 297 -19.85 0.09 -3.02
C ASN A 297 -20.63 -0.19 -1.72
N PRO A 298 -20.74 0.79 -0.80
CA PRO A 298 -21.46 0.59 0.46
C PRO A 298 -22.98 0.79 0.31
N PHE A 299 -23.45 1.25 -0.85
CA PHE A 299 -24.83 1.68 -1.07
C PHE A 299 -25.68 0.62 -1.76
N VAL A 300 -25.06 -0.19 -2.63
CA VAL A 300 -25.73 -1.22 -3.42
C VAL A 300 -24.92 -2.50 -3.41
N GLY A 301 -25.61 -3.63 -3.27
CA GLY A 301 -24.99 -4.95 -3.38
C GLY A 301 -24.56 -5.24 -4.81
N GLU A 302 -23.30 -5.60 -5.00
CA GLU A 302 -22.73 -5.93 -6.30
C GLU A 302 -22.66 -7.46 -6.50
N ASN A 303 -22.81 -7.91 -7.74
CA ASN A 303 -22.58 -9.31 -8.10
C ASN A 303 -21.08 -9.62 -7.97
N PRO A 304 -20.67 -10.57 -7.10
CA PRO A 304 -19.26 -10.88 -6.88
C PRO A 304 -18.54 -11.33 -8.16
N ILE A 305 -17.30 -10.87 -8.34
CA ILE A 305 -16.41 -11.32 -9.43
C ILE A 305 -15.56 -12.55 -9.06
N CYS A 306 -15.70 -13.03 -7.84
CA CYS A 306 -15.09 -14.25 -7.31
C CYS A 306 -16.20 -15.14 -6.71
N GLY A 307 -16.06 -16.46 -6.78
CA GLY A 307 -17.12 -17.42 -6.42
C GLY A 307 -16.72 -18.61 -5.54
N LEU A 308 -15.48 -18.70 -5.05
CA LEU A 308 -15.12 -19.75 -4.09
C LEU A 308 -15.70 -19.46 -2.70
N ASN A 309 -16.09 -20.52 -2.00
CA ASN A 309 -16.51 -20.42 -0.61
C ASN A 309 -15.27 -20.27 0.29
N GLY A 310 -14.85 -19.03 0.59
CA GLY A 310 -13.69 -18.77 1.45
C GLY A 310 -13.74 -19.43 2.83
N ALA A 311 -14.94 -19.76 3.33
CA ALA A 311 -15.15 -20.51 4.57
C ALA A 311 -14.51 -21.90 4.56
N SER A 312 -14.55 -22.62 3.44
CA SER A 312 -13.95 -23.95 3.33
C SER A 312 -12.42 -23.91 3.42
N HIS A 313 -11.83 -22.72 3.34
CA HIS A 313 -10.39 -22.47 3.45
C HIS A 313 -10.03 -21.62 4.68
N GLY A 314 -10.96 -21.40 5.62
CA GLY A 314 -10.72 -20.68 6.87
C GLY A 314 -10.67 -19.14 6.77
N TRP A 315 -10.94 -18.56 5.60
CA TRP A 315 -10.78 -17.11 5.37
C TRP A 315 -11.98 -16.25 5.78
N ASN A 316 -13.10 -16.87 6.18
CA ASN A 316 -14.34 -16.14 6.46
C ASN A 316 -14.51 -15.70 7.92
N SER A 317 -13.58 -16.03 8.82
CA SER A 317 -13.72 -15.69 10.24
C SER A 317 -13.83 -14.17 10.41
N SER A 318 -14.92 -13.71 11.02
CA SER A 318 -15.16 -12.31 11.40
C SER A 318 -15.45 -11.33 10.25
N ILE A 319 -15.72 -11.80 9.02
CA ILE A 319 -16.24 -10.92 7.96
C ILE A 319 -17.67 -10.50 8.29
N VAL A 320 -17.92 -9.20 8.23
CA VAL A 320 -19.27 -8.66 8.45
C VAL A 320 -20.08 -8.84 7.17
N SER A 321 -21.24 -9.50 7.28
CA SER A 321 -22.14 -9.78 6.15
C SER A 321 -22.95 -8.57 5.66
N ASN A 322 -22.65 -7.37 6.15
CA ASN A 322 -23.32 -6.14 5.78
C ASN A 322 -22.58 -5.44 4.64
N ILE A 323 -23.31 -5.15 3.55
CA ILE A 323 -22.80 -4.52 2.33
C ILE A 323 -22.12 -3.18 2.58
N THR A 324 -22.52 -2.45 3.63
CA THR A 324 -21.93 -1.13 3.95
C THR A 324 -20.45 -1.23 4.29
N TYR A 325 -19.98 -2.40 4.75
CA TYR A 325 -18.57 -2.65 5.03
C TYR A 325 -17.80 -3.24 3.85
N GLY A 326 -18.45 -3.37 2.68
CA GLY A 326 -17.92 -3.96 1.46
C GLY A 326 -18.08 -5.48 1.46
N THR A 327 -18.91 -6.01 0.56
CA THR A 327 -19.09 -7.45 0.41
C THR A 327 -17.79 -8.12 -0.01
N VAL A 328 -17.42 -9.19 0.68
CA VAL A 328 -16.18 -9.95 0.43
C VAL A 328 -16.48 -11.23 -0.34
N SER A 329 -15.64 -11.53 -1.32
CA SER A 329 -15.63 -12.80 -2.05
C SER A 329 -14.19 -13.29 -2.23
N TYR A 330 -14.05 -14.58 -2.53
CA TYR A 330 -12.76 -15.27 -2.59
C TYR A 330 -12.69 -16.10 -3.86
N CYS A 331 -11.54 -16.21 -4.49
CA CYS A 331 -11.34 -17.17 -5.57
C CYS A 331 -9.86 -17.59 -5.73
N THR A 332 -9.58 -18.51 -6.66
CA THR A 332 -8.19 -18.76 -7.05
C THR A 332 -7.66 -17.54 -7.79
N VAL A 333 -6.33 -17.38 -7.84
CA VAL A 333 -5.72 -16.31 -8.64
C VAL A 333 -6.02 -16.51 -10.13
N GLN A 334 -6.15 -17.76 -10.57
CA GLN A 334 -6.54 -18.11 -11.94
C GLN A 334 -7.96 -17.64 -12.28
N ASP A 335 -8.92 -17.84 -11.39
CA ASP A 335 -10.29 -17.36 -11.60
C ASP A 335 -10.33 -15.84 -11.64
N LEU A 336 -9.65 -15.17 -10.70
CA LEU A 336 -9.58 -13.71 -10.70
C LEU A 336 -8.96 -13.19 -12.01
N GLN A 337 -7.91 -13.84 -12.52
CA GLN A 337 -7.23 -13.46 -13.76
C GLN A 337 -8.15 -13.50 -15.00
N THR A 338 -9.17 -14.37 -15.00
CA THR A 338 -10.15 -14.44 -16.12
C THR A 338 -11.00 -13.17 -16.23
N VAL A 339 -11.14 -12.43 -15.13
CA VAL A 339 -11.89 -11.17 -15.06
C VAL A 339 -10.93 -9.97 -15.06
N VAL A 340 -9.89 -10.03 -14.23
CA VAL A 340 -8.86 -9.00 -14.08
C VAL A 340 -7.65 -9.38 -14.91
N GLY A 341 -7.61 -8.92 -16.17
CA GLY A 341 -6.63 -9.36 -17.17
C GLY A 341 -5.16 -8.97 -16.92
N ASN A 342 -4.87 -8.18 -15.88
CA ASN A 342 -3.56 -7.60 -15.58
C ASN A 342 -3.00 -8.03 -14.22
N ILE A 343 -3.44 -9.15 -13.66
CA ILE A 343 -2.76 -9.77 -12.53
C ILE A 343 -1.36 -10.23 -12.98
N PRO A 344 -0.30 -9.96 -12.20
CA PRO A 344 1.04 -10.45 -12.50
C PRO A 344 1.14 -11.97 -12.44
N GLN A 345 1.89 -12.57 -13.35
CA GLN A 345 2.14 -14.02 -13.34
C GLN A 345 2.87 -14.45 -12.07
N GLU A 346 3.71 -13.58 -11.48
CA GLU A 346 4.36 -13.90 -10.22
C GLU A 346 3.39 -13.97 -9.03
N ALA A 347 2.16 -13.47 -9.16
CA ALA A 347 1.10 -13.65 -8.17
C ALA A 347 0.42 -15.03 -8.25
N MET A 348 0.59 -15.74 -9.37
CA MET A 348 -0.05 -17.04 -9.62
C MET A 348 0.54 -18.14 -8.73
N ALA A 349 -0.30 -19.11 -8.38
CA ALA A 349 0.08 -20.32 -7.67
C ALA A 349 -0.87 -21.48 -8.04
N PRO A 350 -0.39 -22.74 -8.07
CA PRO A 350 -1.21 -23.91 -8.40
C PRO A 350 -2.17 -24.31 -7.26
N SER A 351 -1.86 -23.95 -6.02
CA SER A 351 -2.62 -24.34 -4.83
C SER A 351 -3.32 -23.16 -4.18
N ILE A 352 -4.49 -23.40 -3.57
CA ILE A 352 -5.19 -22.40 -2.76
C ILE A 352 -4.48 -22.26 -1.41
N LEU A 353 -4.17 -21.03 -1.02
CA LEU A 353 -3.66 -20.74 0.32
C LEU A 353 -4.81 -20.80 1.33
N SER A 354 -4.78 -21.77 2.24
CA SER A 354 -5.74 -21.85 3.37
C SER A 354 -5.28 -21.00 4.55
N PHE A 355 -6.24 -20.46 5.29
CA PHE A 355 -5.99 -19.76 6.54
C PHE A 355 -5.73 -20.79 7.65
N VAL A 356 -4.47 -21.09 7.91
CA VAL A 356 -4.09 -22.00 9.00
C VAL A 356 -3.84 -21.16 10.24
N VAL A 357 -4.84 -21.05 11.12
CA VAL A 357 -4.60 -20.60 12.50
C VAL A 357 -3.98 -21.78 13.21
N SER A 358 -2.70 -21.70 13.62
CA SER A 358 -2.19 -22.67 14.57
C SER A 358 -3.02 -22.52 15.86
N THR A 359 -3.88 -23.49 16.13
CA THR A 359 -4.48 -23.66 17.45
C THR A 359 -3.35 -24.09 18.38
N THR A 360 -2.73 -23.13 19.06
CA THR A 360 -1.99 -23.38 20.31
C THR A 360 -2.89 -23.03 21.48
#